data_AF-A0A4Q4VTH3-F1
#
_entry.id   AF-A0A4Q4VTH3-F1
#
_cell.length_a   1.000
_cell.length_b   1.000
_cell.length_c   1.000
_cell.angle_alpha   90.00
_cell.angle_beta   90.00
_cell.angle_gamma   90.00
#
_symmetry.space_group_name_H-M   'P 1'
#
loop_
_entity.id
_entity.type
_entity.pdbx_description
1 polymer ?
#
loop_
_entity_poly.entity_id
_entity_poly.type
_entity_poly.pdbx_seq_one_letter_code
_entity_poly.pdbx_strand_id
1 'polypeptide(L)'
;MVGGNSATTTVDGRAYKEWIVKTEDSVTADDELPHDEDDTVGVFNEKCGFHVHVGRRERGFEVLTLRKLYSLLVLGGEAILNGLLCPSRRDNFYCRDMTKVSTVIRFPRVSFDLTGRAPYEWFSRCLLVNSDDVIPDHIKEALWKVWRAKDLDEFCGCVEDHKNVGVWFGNLDSFEHFGHGKRTIEFRKAEGDLGLTEPSNMDFVITWPEVCVRLVAFAIDSDPEGFGRVINETVEALRLPSSAEKVRKFLTSLGLNNEMIRSLVARAEALS
;
A
#
# COMPACT_ATOMS: atom_id res chain seq x y z
N MET A 1 -45.75 -21.16 -12.65
CA MET A 1 -45.74 -20.47 -11.34
C MET A 1 -45.06 -21.43 -10.38
N VAL A 2 -43.93 -21.17 -9.73
CA VAL A 2 -43.34 -19.95 -9.19
C VAL A 2 -41.83 -20.02 -9.42
N GLY A 3 -41.24 -18.94 -9.94
CA GLY A 3 -39.79 -18.81 -10.10
C GLY A 3 -39.12 -18.44 -8.78
N GLY A 4 -38.00 -19.09 -8.48
CA GLY A 4 -37.09 -18.69 -7.41
C GLY A 4 -36.07 -17.70 -7.96
N ASN A 5 -36.17 -16.45 -7.53
CA ASN A 5 -35.19 -15.40 -7.82
C ASN A 5 -33.86 -15.72 -7.13
N SER A 6 -32.82 -15.92 -7.94
CA SER A 6 -31.44 -15.83 -7.52
C SER A 6 -31.11 -14.36 -7.26
N ALA A 7 -30.79 -14.02 -6.01
CA ALA A 7 -30.31 -12.69 -5.65
C ALA A 7 -28.84 -12.57 -6.08
N THR A 8 -28.62 -12.00 -7.26
CA THR A 8 -27.32 -11.49 -7.70
C THR A 8 -26.99 -10.22 -6.91
N THR A 9 -26.12 -10.33 -5.92
CA THR A 9 -25.45 -9.18 -5.29
C THR A 9 -24.44 -8.60 -6.27
N THR A 10 -24.87 -7.64 -7.08
CA THR A 10 -23.96 -6.73 -7.80
C THR A 10 -23.29 -5.83 -6.76
N VAL A 11 -22.04 -6.16 -6.42
CA VAL A 11 -21.16 -5.28 -5.64
C VAL A 11 -20.90 -4.02 -6.47
N ASP A 12 -21.35 -2.89 -5.93
CA ASP A 12 -21.26 -1.57 -6.54
C ASP A 12 -19.78 -1.17 -6.75
N GLY A 13 -19.32 -1.23 -8.01
CA GLY A 13 -17.94 -0.98 -8.41
C GLY A 13 -17.49 0.49 -8.35
N ARG A 14 -18.07 1.34 -7.50
CA ARG A 14 -17.83 2.80 -7.52
C ARG A 14 -17.72 3.52 -6.15
N ALA A 15 -17.62 2.82 -5.01
CA ALA A 15 -17.61 3.49 -3.70
C ALA A 15 -16.26 4.11 -3.23
N TYR A 16 -15.14 3.84 -3.91
CA TYR A 16 -13.79 4.23 -3.44
C TYR A 16 -13.18 5.47 -4.13
N LYS A 17 -13.85 6.05 -5.15
CA LYS A 17 -13.36 7.27 -5.82
C LYS A 17 -13.31 8.51 -4.91
N GLU A 18 -13.98 8.47 -3.76
CA GLU A 18 -14.00 9.56 -2.78
C GLU A 18 -12.85 9.52 -1.76
N TRP A 19 -11.97 8.51 -1.84
CA TRP A 19 -10.94 8.20 -0.83
C TRP A 19 -9.61 8.91 -1.08
N ILE A 20 -9.57 9.73 -2.13
CA ILE A 20 -8.45 10.63 -2.42
C ILE A 20 -8.82 12.00 -1.89
N VAL A 21 -8.04 12.53 -0.95
CA VAL A 21 -8.15 13.92 -0.53
C VAL A 21 -7.38 14.77 -1.55
N LYS A 22 -8.11 15.39 -2.49
CA LYS A 22 -7.55 16.43 -3.36
C LYS A 22 -7.31 17.69 -2.53
N THR A 23 -6.11 18.27 -2.62
CA THR A 23 -5.69 19.49 -1.91
C THR A 23 -5.72 20.71 -2.84
N GLU A 24 -5.81 21.92 -2.31
CA GLU A 24 -5.61 23.15 -3.11
C GLU A 24 -4.17 23.25 -3.63
N ASP A 25 -3.21 22.64 -2.92
CA ASP A 25 -1.82 22.45 -3.38
C ASP A 25 -1.63 21.19 -4.26
N SER A 26 -2.71 20.51 -4.66
CA SER A 26 -2.57 19.52 -5.73
C SER A 26 -2.18 20.32 -6.96
N VAL A 27 -1.15 19.91 -7.69
CA VAL A 27 -0.89 20.52 -9.00
C VAL A 27 -2.15 20.32 -9.84
N THR A 28 -2.94 21.37 -9.98
CA THR A 28 -3.96 21.46 -11.00
C THR A 28 -3.18 21.78 -12.26
N ALA A 29 -3.19 20.86 -13.21
CA ALA A 29 -2.65 21.12 -14.54
C ALA A 29 -3.61 22.03 -15.32
N ASP A 30 -4.10 23.10 -14.69
CA ASP A 30 -5.08 24.04 -15.24
C ASP A 30 -4.47 25.42 -15.53
N ASP A 31 -3.21 25.66 -15.17
CA ASP A 31 -2.46 26.82 -15.64
C ASP A 31 -1.71 26.44 -16.92
N GLU A 32 -2.08 27.09 -18.03
CA GLU A 32 -1.31 27.06 -19.28
C GLU A 32 0.16 27.31 -18.96
N LEU A 33 0.98 26.26 -19.11
CA LEU A 33 2.43 26.36 -18.96
C LEU A 33 2.90 27.50 -19.87
N PRO A 34 3.70 28.45 -19.38
CA PRO A 34 4.30 29.46 -20.24
C PRO A 34 5.05 28.73 -21.36
N HIS A 35 4.74 29.10 -22.60
CA HIS A 35 5.48 28.70 -23.79
C HIS A 35 6.89 29.33 -23.73
N ASP A 36 7.73 28.83 -22.84
CA ASP A 36 9.17 29.05 -22.92
C ASP A 36 9.75 27.93 -23.79
N GLU A 37 10.25 28.34 -24.95
CA GLU A 37 11.01 27.53 -25.90
C GLU A 37 12.39 27.15 -25.31
N ASP A 38 12.41 26.51 -24.15
CA ASP A 38 13.61 25.90 -23.58
C ASP A 38 13.29 24.46 -23.16
N ASP A 39 13.77 23.51 -23.95
CA ASP A 39 13.63 22.04 -23.85
C ASP A 39 14.28 21.45 -22.58
N THR A 40 14.09 22.08 -21.43
CA THR A 40 14.46 21.53 -20.13
C THR A 40 13.33 20.62 -19.66
N VAL A 41 13.27 19.42 -20.26
CA VAL A 41 12.55 18.29 -19.68
C VAL A 41 13.03 18.16 -18.23
N GLY A 42 12.14 18.42 -17.26
CA GLY A 42 12.47 18.32 -15.85
C GLY A 42 12.97 16.91 -15.54
N VAL A 43 14.27 16.76 -15.31
CA VAL A 43 14.87 15.47 -14.95
C VAL A 43 14.61 15.23 -13.47
N PHE A 44 13.67 14.33 -13.17
CA PHE A 44 13.40 13.89 -11.80
C PHE A 44 14.49 12.91 -11.36
N ASN A 45 15.12 13.15 -10.22
CA ASN A 45 16.17 12.28 -9.66
C ASN A 45 15.62 11.38 -8.54
N GLU A 46 16.48 10.58 -7.91
CA GLU A 46 16.12 9.62 -6.85
C GLU A 46 15.49 10.26 -5.60
N LYS A 47 15.59 11.59 -5.47
CA LYS A 47 14.99 12.40 -4.40
C LYS A 47 13.56 12.83 -4.72
N CYS A 48 13.16 12.80 -5.99
CA CYS A 48 11.82 13.14 -6.43
C CYS A 48 10.88 11.94 -6.27
N GLY A 49 9.87 12.10 -5.40
CA GLY A 49 8.88 11.07 -5.12
C GLY A 49 7.48 11.53 -5.46
N PHE A 50 6.70 10.67 -6.11
CA PHE A 50 5.26 10.82 -6.21
C PHE A 50 4.61 10.18 -4.98
N HIS A 51 4.09 11.03 -4.09
CA HIS A 51 3.48 10.58 -2.84
C HIS A 51 1.96 10.53 -2.96
N VAL A 52 1.37 9.39 -2.59
CA VAL A 52 -0.09 9.22 -2.57
C VAL A 52 -0.58 9.18 -1.13
N HIS A 53 -1.47 10.10 -0.78
CA HIS A 53 -2.11 10.16 0.52
C HIS A 53 -3.53 9.59 0.41
N VAL A 54 -3.76 8.43 1.02
CA VAL A 54 -5.09 7.81 1.05
C VAL A 54 -5.75 8.10 2.40
N GLY A 55 -6.90 8.76 2.36
CA GLY A 55 -7.62 9.20 3.56
C GLY A 55 -9.11 8.94 3.46
N ARG A 56 -9.75 8.73 4.61
CA ARG A 56 -11.20 8.48 4.68
C ARG A 56 -11.96 9.68 5.24
N ARG A 57 -11.48 10.89 4.92
CA ARG A 57 -11.95 12.17 5.46
C ARG A 57 -12.03 12.09 6.99
N GLU A 58 -13.13 12.57 7.57
CA GLU A 58 -13.36 12.61 9.02
C GLU A 58 -13.49 11.23 9.67
N ARG A 59 -13.83 10.18 8.91
CA ARG A 59 -14.03 8.82 9.47
C ARG A 59 -12.72 8.21 9.98
N GLY A 60 -11.58 8.61 9.42
CA GLY A 60 -10.28 8.01 9.72
C GLY A 60 -10.26 6.49 9.45
N PHE A 61 -9.30 5.81 10.08
CA PHE A 61 -9.13 4.37 9.97
C PHE A 61 -9.28 3.70 11.33
N GLU A 62 -9.83 2.50 11.33
CA GLU A 62 -9.86 1.64 12.52
C GLU A 62 -8.54 0.88 12.62
N VAL A 63 -8.10 0.58 13.85
CA VAL A 63 -6.86 -0.20 14.08
C VAL A 63 -6.87 -1.55 13.34
N LEU A 64 -8.04 -2.18 13.19
CA LEU A 64 -8.18 -3.42 12.42
C LEU A 64 -7.81 -3.22 10.94
N THR A 65 -8.20 -2.09 10.34
CA THR A 65 -7.80 -1.75 8.97
C THR A 65 -6.28 -1.66 8.86
N LEU A 66 -5.64 -0.98 9.82
CA LEU A 66 -4.18 -0.79 9.80
C LEU A 66 -3.43 -2.10 10.00
N ARG A 67 -3.88 -2.96 10.93
CA ARG A 67 -3.34 -4.31 11.13
C ARG A 67 -3.44 -5.15 9.85
N LYS A 68 -4.59 -5.11 9.16
CA LYS A 68 -4.78 -5.82 7.88
C LYS A 68 -3.83 -5.30 6.80
N LEU A 69 -3.76 -3.98 6.61
CA LEU A 69 -2.89 -3.37 5.61
C LEU A 69 -1.40 -3.62 5.90
N TYR A 70 -0.96 -3.41 7.13
CA TYR A 70 0.40 -3.69 7.56
C TYR A 70 0.77 -5.15 7.28
N SER A 71 -0.12 -6.09 7.66
CA SER A 71 0.09 -7.52 7.42
C SER A 71 0.28 -7.82 5.93
N LEU A 72 -0.59 -7.29 5.08
CA LEU A 72 -0.49 -7.48 3.63
C LEU A 72 0.86 -6.98 3.08
N LEU A 73 1.30 -5.81 3.52
CA LEU A 73 2.54 -5.18 3.06
C LEU A 73 3.77 -5.99 3.48
N VAL A 74 3.89 -6.34 4.77
CA VAL A 74 5.08 -7.02 5.30
C VAL A 74 5.13 -8.51 4.97
N LEU A 75 3.99 -9.14 4.65
CA LEU A 75 3.92 -10.53 4.17
C LEU A 75 4.20 -10.67 2.67
N GLY A 76 4.66 -9.61 2.00
CA GLY A 76 5.12 -9.68 0.62
C GLY A 76 4.48 -8.67 -0.31
N GLY A 77 3.39 -8.01 0.09
CA GLY A 77 2.76 -6.98 -0.72
C GLY A 77 3.74 -5.88 -1.11
N GLU A 78 4.55 -5.39 -0.17
CA GLU A 78 5.57 -4.38 -0.46
C GLU A 78 6.65 -4.90 -1.43
N ALA A 79 7.14 -6.12 -1.22
CA ALA A 79 8.14 -6.74 -2.08
C ALA A 79 7.64 -6.96 -3.52
N ILE A 80 6.36 -7.29 -3.70
CA ILE A 80 5.73 -7.44 -5.01
C ILE A 80 5.53 -6.07 -5.67
N LEU A 81 5.04 -5.08 -4.92
CA LEU A 81 4.83 -3.72 -5.42
C LEU A 81 6.14 -3.04 -5.81
N ASN A 82 7.27 -3.39 -5.20
CA ASN A 82 8.60 -2.94 -5.63
C ASN A 82 8.89 -3.28 -7.10
N GLY A 83 8.25 -4.30 -7.69
CA GLY A 83 8.34 -4.60 -9.13
C GLY A 83 7.73 -3.52 -10.04
N LEU A 84 6.86 -2.66 -9.52
CA LEU A 84 6.24 -1.53 -10.24
C LEU A 84 7.06 -0.24 -10.15
N LEU A 85 8.06 -0.22 -9.28
CA LEU A 85 8.75 0.99 -8.85
C LEU A 85 10.17 1.02 -9.44
N CYS A 86 10.65 2.21 -9.79
CA CYS A 86 12.01 2.42 -10.26
C CYS A 86 13.02 1.85 -9.24
N PRO A 87 14.05 1.09 -9.68
CA PRO A 87 15.02 0.47 -8.77
C PRO A 87 15.64 1.42 -7.75
N SER A 88 15.90 2.67 -8.13
CA SER A 88 16.47 3.73 -7.27
C SER A 88 15.54 4.19 -6.14
N ARG A 89 14.25 3.84 -6.19
CA ARG A 89 13.20 4.25 -5.24
C ARG A 89 12.60 3.07 -4.44
N ARG A 90 12.94 1.82 -4.76
CA ARG A 90 12.42 0.63 -4.05
C ARG A 90 12.77 0.63 -2.56
N ASP A 91 14.00 1.03 -2.23
CA ASP A 91 14.50 1.15 -0.85
C ASP A 91 15.68 2.13 -0.83
N ASN A 92 15.40 3.41 -0.59
CA ASN A 92 16.44 4.44 -0.50
C ASN A 92 16.27 5.29 0.76
N PHE A 93 17.11 6.32 0.93
CA PHE A 93 17.06 7.15 2.13
C PHE A 93 15.68 7.75 2.42
N TYR A 94 14.85 8.04 1.39
CA TYR A 94 13.58 8.74 1.48
C TYR A 94 12.37 7.81 1.63
N CYS A 95 12.47 6.56 1.18
CA CYS A 95 11.35 5.64 1.12
C CYS A 95 11.79 4.18 1.36
N ARG A 96 12.18 3.89 2.60
CA ARG A 96 12.73 2.59 3.00
C ARG A 96 11.67 1.50 3.13
N ASP A 97 12.08 0.26 2.86
CA ASP A 97 11.22 -0.93 3.04
C ASP A 97 10.72 -1.03 4.49
N MET A 98 9.41 -1.21 4.69
CA MET A 98 8.82 -1.42 6.02
C MET A 98 9.43 -2.62 6.72
N THR A 99 9.73 -3.68 5.96
CA THR A 99 10.37 -4.90 6.46
C THR A 99 11.81 -4.70 6.95
N LYS A 100 12.40 -3.52 6.74
CA LYS A 100 13.73 -3.16 7.24
C LYS A 100 13.70 -2.09 8.32
N VAL A 101 12.70 -1.20 8.29
CA VAL A 101 12.69 -0.02 9.17
C VAL A 101 11.55 0.09 10.17
N SER A 102 10.51 -0.73 10.06
CA SER A 102 9.44 -0.71 11.05
C SER A 102 9.97 -1.10 12.43
N THR A 103 9.61 -0.35 13.46
CA THR A 103 10.18 -0.44 14.81
C THR A 103 10.03 -1.84 15.39
N VAL A 104 8.82 -2.40 15.29
CA VAL A 104 8.49 -3.75 15.73
C VAL A 104 9.30 -4.85 15.03
N ILE A 105 9.71 -4.61 13.79
CA ILE A 105 10.55 -5.53 12.99
C ILE A 105 12.03 -5.39 13.36
N ARG A 106 12.52 -4.15 13.51
CA ARG A 106 13.92 -3.87 13.87
C ARG A 106 14.28 -4.28 15.29
N PHE A 107 13.31 -4.19 16.19
CA PHE A 107 13.51 -4.43 17.61
C PHE A 107 12.60 -5.58 18.09
N PRO A 108 12.80 -6.82 17.59
CA PRO A 108 11.94 -7.95 17.91
C PRO A 108 12.01 -8.35 19.40
N ARG A 109 13.06 -7.94 20.12
CA ARG A 109 13.21 -8.18 21.57
C ARG A 109 12.65 -7.08 22.45
N VAL A 110 12.31 -5.92 21.89
CA VAL A 110 11.69 -4.82 22.66
C VAL A 110 10.26 -5.19 22.97
N SER A 111 9.89 -5.06 24.24
CA SER A 111 8.51 -5.18 24.69
C SER A 111 7.80 -3.87 24.42
N PHE A 112 6.65 -3.95 23.78
CA PHE A 112 5.74 -2.82 23.59
C PHE A 112 4.62 -2.97 24.62
N ASP A 113 4.23 -1.86 25.25
CA ASP A 113 3.15 -1.84 26.24
C ASP A 113 1.78 -1.91 25.54
N LEU A 114 1.46 -3.12 25.04
CA LEU A 114 0.28 -3.36 24.21
C LEU A 114 -0.85 -3.94 25.04
N THR A 115 -1.96 -3.21 25.13
CA THR A 115 -3.09 -3.57 25.97
C THR A 115 -4.20 -4.31 25.23
N GLY A 116 -4.08 -4.45 23.90
CA GLY A 116 -5.04 -5.13 23.06
C GLY A 116 -4.85 -6.66 22.99
N ARG A 117 -5.73 -7.29 22.19
CA ARG A 117 -5.70 -8.73 21.90
C ARG A 117 -5.69 -8.93 20.40
N ALA A 118 -4.96 -9.93 19.94
CA ALA A 118 -5.01 -10.38 18.55
C ALA A 118 -6.29 -11.22 18.34
N PRO A 119 -7.27 -10.75 17.55
CA PRO A 119 -8.45 -11.55 17.28
C PRO A 119 -8.06 -12.78 16.45
N TYR A 120 -8.30 -13.98 16.99
CA TYR A 120 -7.82 -15.23 16.40
C TYR A 120 -8.31 -15.43 14.96
N GLU A 121 -9.57 -15.08 14.68
CA GLU A 121 -10.19 -15.22 13.35
C GLU A 121 -9.43 -14.49 12.24
N TRP A 122 -8.76 -13.38 12.58
CA TRP A 122 -7.98 -12.57 11.65
C TRP A 122 -6.50 -12.92 11.70
N PHE A 123 -5.93 -12.99 12.90
CA PHE A 123 -4.50 -13.22 13.07
C PHE A 123 -4.07 -14.61 12.57
N SER A 124 -4.91 -15.63 12.73
CA SER A 124 -4.64 -16.97 12.18
C SER A 124 -4.44 -16.96 10.67
N ARG A 125 -5.01 -15.98 9.94
CA ARG A 125 -4.84 -15.83 8.48
C ARG A 125 -3.45 -15.32 8.08
N CYS A 126 -2.71 -14.72 9.01
CA CYS A 126 -1.33 -14.32 8.82
C CYS A 126 -0.33 -15.46 9.16
N LEU A 127 -0.80 -16.55 9.79
CA LEU A 127 0.01 -17.71 10.16
C LEU A 127 -0.06 -18.78 9.06
N LEU A 128 0.49 -18.47 7.89
CA LEU A 128 0.44 -19.36 6.75
C LEU A 128 1.30 -20.60 6.97
N VAL A 129 0.72 -21.78 6.67
CA VAL A 129 1.45 -23.05 6.69
C VAL A 129 2.43 -23.07 5.51
N ASN A 130 3.65 -23.54 5.73
CA ASN A 130 4.71 -23.61 4.71
C ASN A 130 5.12 -22.25 4.13
N SER A 131 5.16 -21.17 4.92
CA SER A 131 5.69 -19.89 4.47
C SER A 131 7.13 -19.62 4.93
N ASP A 132 7.77 -20.57 5.62
CA ASP A 132 9.08 -20.38 6.27
C ASP A 132 10.22 -20.16 5.25
N ASP A 133 10.02 -20.61 4.01
CA ASP A 133 10.92 -20.41 2.89
C ASP A 133 10.92 -18.98 2.34
N VAL A 134 9.85 -18.20 2.62
CA VAL A 134 9.64 -16.86 2.03
C VAL A 134 9.39 -15.76 3.07
N ILE A 135 8.81 -16.08 4.22
CA ILE A 135 8.51 -15.14 5.31
C ILE A 135 9.42 -15.44 6.50
N PRO A 136 10.40 -14.56 6.79
CA PRO A 136 11.27 -14.71 7.95
C PRO A 136 10.51 -14.72 9.28
N ASP A 137 10.99 -15.48 10.26
CA ASP A 137 10.31 -15.62 11.56
C ASP A 137 10.17 -14.30 12.32
N HIS A 138 11.14 -13.40 12.21
CA HIS A 138 11.06 -12.09 12.85
C HIS A 138 9.90 -11.23 12.32
N ILE A 139 9.44 -11.45 11.07
CA ILE A 139 8.24 -10.81 10.53
C ILE A 139 6.99 -11.37 11.21
N LYS A 140 6.92 -12.69 11.46
CA LYS A 140 5.81 -13.32 12.18
C LYS A 140 5.73 -12.84 13.63
N GLU A 141 6.87 -12.71 14.31
CA GLU A 141 6.96 -12.13 15.65
C GLU A 141 6.49 -10.67 15.66
N ALA A 142 6.86 -9.89 14.64
CA ALA A 142 6.42 -8.52 14.51
C ALA A 142 4.90 -8.41 14.31
N LEU A 143 4.33 -9.26 13.44
CA LEU A 143 2.89 -9.34 13.24
C LEU A 143 2.16 -9.67 14.54
N TRP A 144 2.67 -10.63 15.32
CA TRP A 144 2.07 -10.96 16.61
C TRP A 144 1.92 -9.74 17.52
N LYS A 145 2.92 -8.86 17.55
CA LYS A 145 2.88 -7.60 18.31
C LYS A 145 1.90 -6.60 17.70
N VAL A 146 1.97 -6.35 16.40
CA VAL A 146 1.06 -5.41 15.71
C VAL A 146 -0.41 -5.78 15.89
N TRP A 147 -0.74 -7.07 15.83
CA TRP A 147 -2.10 -7.55 16.06
C TRP A 147 -2.58 -7.37 17.50
N ARG A 148 -1.69 -7.11 18.47
CA ARG A 148 -2.03 -6.78 19.86
C ARG A 148 -2.20 -5.29 20.14
N ALA A 149 -1.89 -4.39 19.21
CA ALA A 149 -2.10 -2.95 19.38
C ALA A 149 -3.59 -2.59 19.52
N LYS A 150 -4.05 -2.11 20.66
CA LYS A 150 -5.48 -1.88 20.95
C LYS A 150 -6.14 -0.81 20.07
N ASP A 151 -5.40 0.25 19.79
CA ASP A 151 -5.88 1.47 19.13
C ASP A 151 -4.81 2.02 18.17
N LEU A 152 -5.07 3.21 17.63
CA LEU A 152 -4.19 3.89 16.67
C LEU A 152 -2.84 4.22 17.30
N ASP A 153 -2.84 4.85 18.47
CA ASP A 153 -1.61 5.23 19.19
C ASP A 153 -0.70 4.02 19.46
N GLU A 154 -1.25 2.92 19.98
CA GLU A 154 -0.48 1.69 20.19
C GLU A 154 0.06 1.10 18.87
N PHE A 155 -0.72 1.18 17.78
CA PHE A 155 -0.31 0.68 16.48
C PHE A 155 0.82 1.52 15.89
N CYS A 156 0.65 2.85 15.83
CA CYS A 156 1.64 3.80 15.34
C CYS A 156 2.92 3.69 16.17
N GLY A 157 2.82 3.66 17.50
CA GLY A 157 3.97 3.47 18.39
C GLY A 157 4.72 2.14 18.19
N CYS A 158 4.04 1.10 17.70
CA CYS A 158 4.70 -0.17 17.35
C CYS A 158 5.40 -0.14 16.01
N VAL A 159 4.81 0.51 15.00
CA VAL A 159 5.30 0.40 13.63
C VAL A 159 6.22 1.54 13.23
N GLU A 160 6.20 2.65 13.97
CA GLU A 160 6.87 3.91 13.63
C GLU A 160 8.04 4.28 14.56
N ASP A 161 9.08 4.82 13.94
CA ASP A 161 10.26 5.45 14.56
C ASP A 161 11.05 6.20 13.47
N HIS A 162 10.94 5.74 12.21
CA HIS A 162 11.57 6.37 11.06
C HIS A 162 10.62 7.18 10.18
N LYS A 163 10.99 8.45 9.94
CA LYS A 163 10.28 9.36 9.03
C LYS A 163 10.39 9.00 7.54
N ASN A 164 11.26 8.06 7.16
CA ASN A 164 11.56 7.77 5.77
C ASN A 164 11.15 6.33 5.39
N VAL A 165 9.97 5.90 5.81
CA VAL A 165 9.38 4.60 5.44
C VAL A 165 8.57 4.74 4.14
N GLY A 166 8.56 3.71 3.30
CA GLY A 166 7.87 3.71 2.01
C GLY A 166 6.34 3.72 2.09
N VAL A 167 5.77 3.24 3.19
CA VAL A 167 4.36 3.45 3.56
C VAL A 167 4.33 3.98 4.98
N TRP A 168 3.84 5.20 5.17
CA TRP A 168 3.87 5.90 6.44
C TRP A 168 2.47 6.03 7.06
N PHE A 169 2.38 5.71 8.34
CA PHE A 169 1.14 5.74 9.13
C PHE A 169 1.10 6.94 10.10
N GLY A 170 2.16 7.76 10.20
CA GLY A 170 2.28 8.77 11.27
C GLY A 170 1.44 10.03 11.11
N ASN A 171 0.84 10.22 9.93
CA ASN A 171 -0.17 11.24 9.69
C ASN A 171 -1.52 10.89 10.35
N LEU A 172 -1.66 9.72 10.99
CA LEU A 172 -2.92 9.29 11.62
C LEU A 172 -3.15 9.96 12.99
N ASP A 173 -2.09 10.25 13.75
CA ASP A 173 -2.18 10.81 15.11
C ASP A 173 -1.90 12.33 15.18
N SER A 174 -1.35 12.93 14.12
CA SER A 174 -0.87 14.31 14.14
C SER A 174 -1.83 15.29 13.44
N PHE A 175 -2.71 15.94 14.22
CA PHE A 175 -3.57 17.01 13.73
C PHE A 175 -2.83 18.34 13.47
N GLU A 176 -1.63 18.52 14.06
CA GLU A 176 -1.04 19.87 14.22
C GLU A 176 0.19 20.18 13.36
N HIS A 177 0.84 19.21 12.71
CA HIS A 177 2.16 19.44 12.11
C HIS A 177 2.18 19.99 10.67
N PHE A 178 1.04 20.00 9.95
CA PHE A 178 0.98 20.40 8.54
C PHE A 178 -0.16 21.36 8.19
N GLY A 179 -0.69 22.12 9.17
CA GLY A 179 -1.71 23.16 8.92
C GLY A 179 -3.09 22.65 8.50
N HIS A 180 -3.22 21.37 8.13
CA HIS A 180 -4.46 20.69 7.83
C HIS A 180 -4.39 19.25 8.36
N GLY A 181 -4.97 18.98 9.53
CA GLY A 181 -4.98 17.66 10.18
C GLY A 181 -5.65 16.58 9.31
N LYS A 182 -4.84 15.83 8.56
CA LYS A 182 -5.34 14.82 7.61
C LYS A 182 -4.86 13.43 8.03
N ARG A 183 -5.80 12.61 8.50
CA ARG A 183 -5.61 11.20 8.82
C ARG A 183 -5.46 10.37 7.54
N THR A 184 -4.25 10.34 7.00
CA THR A 184 -3.94 9.63 5.74
C THR A 184 -2.83 8.59 5.92
N ILE A 185 -2.89 7.53 5.13
CA ILE A 185 -1.76 6.62 4.91
C ILE A 185 -1.00 7.14 3.69
N GLU A 186 0.31 7.37 3.85
CA GLU A 186 1.14 7.97 2.80
C GLU A 186 2.03 6.92 2.13
N PHE A 187 1.85 6.73 0.82
CA PHE A 187 2.68 5.86 -0.01
C PHE A 187 3.74 6.70 -0.72
N ARG A 188 5.01 6.40 -0.47
CA ARG A 188 6.13 7.29 -0.78
C ARG A 188 7.13 6.74 -1.79
N LYS A 189 6.91 5.55 -2.35
CA LYS A 189 7.93 4.88 -3.16
C LYS A 189 7.87 5.18 -4.66
N ALA A 190 6.74 5.65 -5.19
CA ALA A 190 6.66 5.95 -6.61
C ALA A 190 7.62 7.10 -6.96
N GLU A 191 8.29 6.96 -8.10
CA GLU A 191 9.02 8.02 -8.77
C GLU A 191 8.07 9.10 -9.29
N GLY A 192 8.54 10.34 -9.25
CA GLY A 192 7.85 11.47 -9.88
C GLY A 192 8.26 11.70 -11.33
N ASP A 193 9.02 10.79 -11.95
CA ASP A 193 9.55 11.00 -13.30
C ASP A 193 8.46 10.89 -14.37
N LEU A 194 8.12 12.04 -14.96
CA LEU A 194 7.17 12.16 -16.07
C LEU A 194 7.84 12.08 -17.45
N GLY A 195 9.13 11.72 -17.49
CA GLY A 195 9.96 11.76 -18.69
C GLY A 195 9.25 11.26 -19.95
N LEU A 196 9.19 12.12 -20.97
CA LEU A 196 8.52 11.89 -22.25
C LEU A 196 9.11 10.70 -23.05
N THR A 197 10.26 10.17 -22.63
CA THR A 197 10.92 9.02 -23.26
C THR A 197 10.25 7.69 -22.95
N GLU A 198 9.46 7.62 -21.87
CA GLU A 198 8.72 6.41 -21.48
C GLU A 198 7.25 6.76 -21.22
N PRO A 199 6.38 6.71 -22.25
CA PRO A 199 4.95 7.03 -22.12
C PRO A 199 4.23 6.24 -21.00
N SER A 200 4.76 5.06 -20.63
CA SER A 200 4.27 4.24 -19.53
C SER A 200 4.37 4.91 -18.15
N ASN A 201 5.22 5.94 -17.99
CA ASN A 201 5.35 6.69 -16.74
C ASN A 201 4.13 7.58 -16.47
N MET A 202 3.57 8.20 -17.50
CA MET A 202 2.33 8.99 -17.38
C MET A 202 1.14 8.12 -16.97
N ASP A 203 1.00 6.95 -17.61
CA ASP A 203 -0.03 5.98 -17.23
C ASP A 203 0.18 5.45 -15.80
N PHE A 204 1.44 5.33 -15.36
CA PHE A 204 1.74 4.91 -14.00
C PHE A 204 1.30 5.93 -12.96
N VAL A 205 1.50 7.23 -13.19
CA VAL A 205 1.03 8.29 -12.27
C VAL A 205 -0.50 8.30 -12.13
N ILE A 206 -1.23 7.87 -13.17
CA ILE A 206 -2.69 7.73 -13.11
C ILE A 206 -3.12 6.43 -12.41
N THR A 207 -2.41 5.32 -12.66
CA THR A 207 -2.81 4.00 -12.15
C THR A 207 -2.31 3.71 -10.73
N TRP A 208 -1.17 4.29 -10.31
CA TRP A 208 -0.59 4.09 -8.99
C TRP A 208 -1.50 4.54 -7.84
N PRO A 209 -2.16 5.72 -7.88
CA PRO A 209 -3.11 6.12 -6.86
C PRO A 209 -4.23 5.10 -6.66
N GLU A 210 -4.70 4.48 -7.75
CA GLU A 210 -5.76 3.48 -7.67
C GLU A 210 -5.27 2.15 -7.09
N VAL A 211 -4.00 1.80 -7.26
CA VAL A 211 -3.37 0.69 -6.52
C VAL A 211 -3.35 1.01 -5.02
N CYS A 212 -2.88 2.20 -4.63
CA CYS A 212 -2.85 2.65 -3.24
C CYS A 212 -4.24 2.65 -2.59
N VAL A 213 -5.24 3.22 -3.27
CA VAL A 213 -6.63 3.24 -2.82
C VAL A 213 -7.16 1.82 -2.69
N ARG A 214 -6.86 0.92 -3.65
CA ARG A 214 -7.33 -0.46 -3.58
C ARG A 214 -6.73 -1.26 -2.43
N LEU A 215 -5.46 -1.04 -2.11
CA LEU A 215 -4.82 -1.68 -0.94
C LEU A 215 -5.55 -1.30 0.35
N VAL A 216 -5.86 -0.02 0.51
CA VAL A 216 -6.59 0.49 1.68
C VAL A 216 -8.05 0.00 1.65
N ALA A 217 -8.70 -0.05 0.48
CA ALA A 217 -10.07 -0.55 0.33
C ALA A 217 -10.20 -2.02 0.69
N PHE A 218 -9.30 -2.84 0.19
CA PHE A 218 -9.19 -4.23 0.61
C PHE A 218 -9.01 -4.33 2.13
N ALA A 219 -8.13 -3.52 2.73
CA ALA A 219 -7.91 -3.54 4.17
C ALA A 219 -9.12 -3.08 4.99
N ILE A 220 -10.02 -2.26 4.43
CA ILE A 220 -11.27 -1.88 5.09
C ILE A 220 -12.30 -3.00 4.91
N ASP A 221 -12.60 -3.34 3.66
CA ASP A 221 -13.80 -4.08 3.26
C ASP A 221 -13.67 -5.61 3.37
N SER A 222 -12.45 -6.14 3.40
CA SER A 222 -12.25 -7.59 3.52
C SER A 222 -12.83 -8.14 4.81
N ASP A 223 -13.55 -9.26 4.67
CA ASP A 223 -13.91 -10.19 5.75
C ASP A 223 -12.73 -11.15 6.05
N PRO A 224 -12.80 -12.00 7.10
CA PRO A 224 -11.69 -12.89 7.45
C PRO A 224 -11.30 -13.87 6.33
N GLU A 225 -12.26 -14.36 5.54
CA GLU A 225 -12.00 -15.31 4.46
C GLU A 225 -11.32 -14.64 3.27
N GLY A 226 -11.85 -13.49 2.83
CA GLY A 226 -11.27 -12.66 1.79
C GLY A 226 -9.87 -12.17 2.17
N PHE A 227 -9.68 -11.77 3.43
CA PHE A 227 -8.37 -11.38 3.94
C PHE A 227 -7.37 -12.55 3.85
N GLY A 228 -7.73 -13.71 4.38
CA GLY A 228 -6.86 -14.89 4.35
C GLY A 228 -6.56 -15.38 2.94
N ARG A 229 -7.53 -15.34 2.03
CA ARG A 229 -7.30 -15.70 0.62
C ARG A 229 -6.23 -14.81 -0.02
N VAL A 230 -6.37 -13.48 0.12
CA VAL A 230 -5.41 -12.53 -0.48
C VAL A 230 -4.03 -12.67 0.15
N ILE A 231 -3.93 -12.82 1.48
CA ILE A 231 -2.64 -13.05 2.16
C ILE A 231 -1.96 -14.32 1.63
N ASN A 232 -2.71 -15.41 1.49
CA ASN A 232 -2.17 -16.65 0.91
C ASN A 232 -1.72 -16.45 -0.55
N GLU A 233 -2.54 -15.80 -1.38
CA GLU A 233 -2.19 -15.52 -2.77
C GLU A 233 -0.97 -14.60 -2.91
N THR A 234 -0.79 -13.63 -2.00
CA THR A 234 0.42 -12.79 -1.91
C THR A 234 1.66 -13.62 -1.63
N VAL A 235 1.61 -14.52 -0.64
CA VAL A 235 2.77 -15.36 -0.32
C VAL A 235 3.08 -16.36 -1.42
N GLU A 236 2.05 -16.96 -2.05
CA GLU A 236 2.25 -17.80 -3.23
C GLU A 236 2.81 -17.01 -4.42
N ALA A 237 2.45 -15.73 -4.57
CA ALA A 237 3.01 -14.89 -5.62
C ALA A 237 4.51 -14.71 -5.44
N LEU A 238 5.03 -14.56 -4.21
CA LEU A 238 6.47 -14.39 -3.97
C LEU A 238 7.34 -15.51 -4.59
N ARG A 239 6.79 -16.71 -4.75
CA ARG A 239 7.46 -17.88 -5.35
C ARG A 239 7.49 -17.88 -6.88
N LEU A 240 6.73 -16.99 -7.52
CA LEU A 240 6.74 -16.86 -8.97
C LEU A 240 8.10 -16.31 -9.45
N PRO A 241 8.57 -16.70 -10.64
CA PRO A 241 9.93 -16.39 -11.06
C PRO A 241 10.11 -14.92 -11.47
N SER A 242 9.10 -14.28 -12.06
CA SER A 242 9.21 -12.88 -12.52
C SER A 242 8.42 -11.88 -11.68
N SER A 243 8.86 -10.62 -11.68
CA SER A 243 8.12 -9.48 -11.08
C SER A 243 6.76 -9.28 -11.73
N ALA A 244 6.67 -9.46 -13.05
CA ALA A 244 5.44 -9.39 -13.83
C ALA A 244 4.38 -10.39 -13.35
N GLU A 245 4.75 -11.66 -13.17
CA GLU A 245 3.83 -12.70 -12.68
C GLU A 245 3.41 -12.45 -11.22
N LYS A 246 4.35 -12.00 -10.38
CA LYS A 246 4.10 -11.56 -9.00
C LYS A 246 3.03 -10.48 -8.94
N VAL A 247 3.25 -9.39 -9.69
CA VAL A 247 2.34 -8.24 -9.80
C VAL A 247 0.99 -8.68 -10.33
N ARG A 248 0.95 -9.47 -11.41
CA ARG A 248 -0.30 -9.95 -12.00
C ARG A 248 -1.16 -10.69 -10.98
N LYS A 249 -0.57 -11.67 -10.28
CA LYS A 249 -1.29 -12.48 -9.28
C LYS A 249 -1.78 -11.61 -8.12
N PHE A 250 -0.92 -10.75 -7.60
CA PHE A 250 -1.25 -9.87 -6.47
C PHE A 250 -2.33 -8.83 -6.80
N LEU A 251 -2.26 -8.16 -7.94
CA LEU A 251 -3.28 -7.17 -8.29
C LEU A 251 -4.61 -7.82 -8.68
N THR A 252 -4.58 -9.05 -9.21
CA THR A 252 -5.80 -9.84 -9.44
C THR A 252 -6.46 -10.22 -8.12
N SER A 253 -5.70 -10.63 -7.11
CA SER A 253 -6.24 -11.00 -5.78
C SER A 253 -6.92 -9.83 -5.08
N LEU A 254 -6.40 -8.61 -5.31
CA LEU A 254 -6.96 -7.35 -4.84
C LEU A 254 -8.17 -6.86 -5.65
N GLY A 255 -8.51 -7.52 -6.75
CA GLY A 255 -9.67 -7.19 -7.58
C GLY A 255 -9.50 -5.91 -8.40
N LEU A 256 -8.28 -5.58 -8.84
CA LEU A 256 -8.07 -4.52 -9.82
C LEU A 256 -8.63 -4.93 -11.19
N ASN A 257 -8.95 -3.94 -12.04
CA ASN A 257 -9.47 -4.23 -13.37
C ASN A 257 -8.36 -4.78 -14.31
N ASN A 258 -8.76 -5.59 -15.29
CA ASN A 258 -7.84 -6.28 -16.18
C ASN A 258 -6.98 -5.36 -17.06
N GLU A 259 -7.49 -4.16 -17.40
CA GLU A 259 -6.78 -3.19 -18.22
C GLU A 259 -5.62 -2.56 -17.45
N MET A 260 -5.88 -2.10 -16.22
CA MET A 260 -4.86 -1.62 -15.29
C MET A 260 -3.83 -2.70 -14.97
N ILE A 261 -4.28 -3.94 -14.70
CA ILE A 261 -3.36 -5.05 -14.46
C ILE A 261 -2.45 -5.26 -15.67
N ARG A 262 -2.98 -5.20 -16.89
CA ARG A 262 -2.17 -5.35 -18.11
C ARG A 262 -1.11 -4.26 -18.22
N SER A 263 -1.48 -3.00 -17.99
CA SER A 263 -0.55 -1.86 -18.01
C SER A 263 0.54 -1.99 -16.93
N LEU A 264 0.15 -2.28 -15.69
CA LEU A 264 1.08 -2.43 -14.56
C LEU A 264 2.02 -3.65 -14.72
N VAL A 265 1.54 -4.73 -15.35
CA VAL A 265 2.41 -5.87 -15.68
C VAL A 265 3.44 -5.49 -16.75
N ALA A 266 3.03 -4.80 -17.82
CA ALA A 266 3.96 -4.34 -18.85
C ALA A 266 5.04 -3.41 -18.25
N ARG A 267 4.66 -2.55 -17.30
CA ARG A 267 5.61 -1.75 -16.52
C ARG A 267 6.57 -2.63 -15.71
N ALA A 268 6.06 -3.62 -15.00
CA ALA A 268 6.92 -4.52 -14.22
C ALA A 268 7.92 -5.29 -15.10
N GLU A 269 7.54 -5.64 -16.33
CA GLU A 269 8.43 -6.24 -17.34
C GLU A 269 9.52 -5.25 -17.78
N ALA A 270 9.17 -3.99 -18.03
CA ALA A 270 10.12 -2.95 -18.43
C ALA A 270 11.13 -2.58 -17.32
N LEU A 271 10.76 -2.76 -16.04
CA LEU A 271 11.59 -2.45 -14.86
C LEU A 271 12.34 -3.65 -14.27
N SER A 272 12.20 -4.85 -14.86
CA SER A 272 12.88 -6.09 -14.44
C SER A 272 14.23 -6.25 -15.10
#